data_AF-A0A960K8Z0-F1
#
_entry.id   AF-A0A960K8Z0-F1
#
_cell.length_a   1.000
_cell.length_b   1.000
_cell.length_c   1.000
_cell.angle_alpha   90.00
_cell.angle_beta   90.00
_cell.angle_gamma   90.00
#
_symmetry.space_group_name_H-M   'P 1'
#
loop_
_entity.id
_entity.type
_entity.pdbx_description
1 polymer ?
#
loop_
_entity_poly.entity_id
_entity_poly.type
_entity_poly.pdbx_seq_one_letter_code
_entity_poly.pdbx_strand_id
1 'polypeptide(L)'
;RTGQFHISRPAGEGAIEVRTRVQTLTHHQVSRLPQQLQEEHAEWQRQARAEPTVEERRTRARRLALSLLELGETPDEAELQLHRWKVHPALAHEAMRWATARRDHVTSEGSLLASGSATATPAAGTLATATLVRPTRAAPPGDAA
;
A
#
# COMPACT_ATOMS: atom_id res chain seq x y z
N ARG A 1 23.04 -10.13 -1.27
CA ARG A 1 22.43 -11.43 -1.67
C ARG A 1 21.19 -11.69 -0.80
N THR A 2 19.99 -11.68 -1.36
CA THR A 2 18.72 -11.94 -0.63
C THR A 2 18.47 -13.42 -0.35
N GLY A 3 19.04 -14.33 -1.16
CA GLY A 3 18.96 -15.78 -0.95
C GLY A 3 19.64 -16.27 0.32
N GLN A 4 20.69 -15.58 0.80
CA GLN A 4 21.39 -15.92 2.05
C GLN A 4 20.48 -15.79 3.28
N PHE A 5 19.51 -14.88 3.22
CA PHE A 5 18.57 -14.61 4.31
C PHE A 5 17.23 -15.33 4.09
N HIS A 6 17.16 -16.26 3.14
CA HIS A 6 15.93 -16.96 2.73
C HIS A 6 14.77 -16.01 2.42
N ILE A 7 15.07 -14.79 1.95
CA ILE A 7 14.07 -13.79 1.57
C ILE A 7 13.46 -14.14 0.22
N SER A 8 14.26 -14.72 -0.68
CA SER A 8 13.84 -15.13 -2.02
C SER A 8 14.26 -16.57 -2.31
N ARG A 9 13.38 -17.35 -2.93
CA ARG A 9 13.69 -18.69 -3.46
C ARG A 9 13.29 -18.78 -4.95
N PRO A 10 14.04 -19.50 -5.79
CA PRO A 10 13.60 -19.79 -7.16
C PRO A 10 12.34 -20.64 -7.12
N ALA A 11 11.38 -20.31 -7.97
CA ALA A 11 10.09 -20.98 -8.09
C ALA A 11 9.77 -21.22 -9.57
N GLY A 12 10.52 -22.11 -10.21
CA GLY A 12 10.39 -22.44 -11.63
C GLY A 12 11.30 -21.61 -12.55
N GLU A 13 11.17 -21.84 -13.86
CA GLU A 13 11.96 -21.14 -14.87
C GLU A 13 11.50 -19.68 -14.99
N GLY A 14 12.34 -18.75 -14.56
CA GLY A 14 12.08 -17.31 -14.62
C GLY A 14 11.25 -16.72 -13.48
N ALA A 15 10.83 -17.51 -12.49
CA ALA A 15 10.03 -17.02 -11.36
C ALA A 15 10.76 -17.15 -10.01
N ILE A 16 10.55 -16.15 -9.15
CA ILE A 16 11.15 -16.06 -7.81
C ILE A 16 10.01 -15.82 -6.82
N GLU A 17 9.90 -16.71 -5.84
CA GLU A 17 9.04 -16.49 -4.69
C GLU A 17 9.77 -15.66 -3.63
N VAL A 18 9.08 -14.65 -3.08
CA VAL A 18 9.63 -13.74 -2.08
C VAL A 18 8.77 -13.75 -0.83
N ARG A 19 9.41 -13.79 0.34
CA ARG A 19 8.72 -13.63 1.62
C ARG A 19 8.34 -12.17 1.81
N THR A 20 7.04 -11.86 1.77
CA THR A 20 6.52 -10.51 2.06
C THR A 20 6.64 -10.14 3.54
N ARG A 21 6.66 -11.14 4.43
CA ARG A 21 6.79 -10.94 5.88
C ARG A 21 8.10 -11.54 6.38
N VAL A 22 9.04 -10.65 6.68
CA VAL A 22 10.34 -10.98 7.29
C VAL A 22 10.22 -10.81 8.80
N GLN A 23 10.78 -11.76 9.55
CA GLN A 23 10.81 -11.67 11.01
C GLN A 23 11.81 -10.60 11.44
N THR A 24 11.47 -9.83 12.48
CA THR A 24 12.42 -8.90 13.10
C THR A 24 13.54 -9.69 13.79
N LEU A 25 14.75 -9.12 13.83
CA LEU A 25 15.88 -9.73 14.55
C LEU A 25 15.56 -9.90 16.03
N THR A 26 15.96 -11.02 16.62
CA THR A 26 15.85 -11.26 18.06
C THR A 26 16.90 -10.45 18.82
N HIS A 27 16.65 -10.17 20.11
CA HIS A 27 17.60 -9.42 20.95
C HIS A 27 19.02 -10.04 20.94
N HIS A 28 19.10 -11.37 21.01
CA HIS A 28 20.36 -12.10 20.95
C HIS A 28 21.07 -11.99 19.59
N GLN A 29 20.33 -11.86 18.49
CA GLN A 29 20.93 -11.63 17.17
C GLN A 29 21.49 -10.21 17.05
N VAL A 30 20.78 -9.22 17.59
CA VAL A 30 21.22 -7.82 17.58
C VAL A 30 22.49 -7.63 18.42
N SER A 31 22.59 -8.25 19.59
CA SER A 31 23.78 -8.10 20.47
C SER A 31 25.08 -8.66 19.88
N ARG A 32 24.98 -9.51 18.84
CA ARG A 32 26.13 -10.06 18.10
C ARG A 32 26.60 -9.16 16.96
N LEU A 33 25.86 -8.12 16.62
CA LEU A 33 26.23 -7.17 15.56
C LEU A 33 27.31 -6.19 16.05
N PRO A 34 28.09 -5.57 15.15
CA PRO A 34 28.93 -4.42 15.47
C PRO A 34 28.13 -3.28 16.12
N GLN A 35 28.75 -2.53 17.04
CA GLN A 35 28.08 -1.49 17.84
C GLN A 35 27.31 -0.48 16.99
N GLN A 36 27.90 0.01 15.89
CA GLN A 36 27.24 0.94 14.97
C GLN A 36 25.89 0.39 14.47
N LEU A 37 25.83 -0.88 14.07
CA LEU A 37 24.60 -1.51 13.60
C LEU A 37 23.58 -1.75 14.73
N GLN A 38 24.05 -1.92 15.96
CA GLN A 38 23.15 -2.01 17.12
C GLN A 38 22.46 -0.65 17.37
N GLU A 39 23.21 0.45 17.26
CA GLU A 39 22.71 1.81 17.43
C GLU A 39 21.70 2.18 16.33
N GLU A 40 22.04 1.91 15.07
CA GLU A 40 21.12 2.08 13.93
C GLU A 40 19.84 1.24 14.10
N HIS A 41 19.97 -0.02 14.53
CA HIS A 41 18.80 -0.86 14.81
C HIS A 41 17.93 -0.29 15.92
N ALA A 42 18.55 0.19 17.01
CA ALA A 42 17.83 0.78 18.12
C ALA A 42 17.07 2.04 17.70
N GLU A 43 17.67 2.88 16.86
CA GLU A 43 17.01 4.06 16.30
C GLU A 43 15.84 3.69 15.39
N TRP A 44 16.05 2.76 14.46
CA TRP A 44 14.99 2.26 13.58
C TRP A 44 13.81 1.71 14.39
N GLN A 45 14.08 0.94 15.45
CA GLN A 45 13.04 0.43 16.35
C GLN A 45 12.30 1.54 17.11
N ARG A 46 12.99 2.60 17.53
CA ARG A 46 12.35 3.75 18.19
C ARG A 46 11.41 4.47 17.21
N GLN A 47 11.85 4.69 15.98
CA GLN A 47 11.03 5.31 14.94
C GLN A 47 9.83 4.43 14.56
N ALA A 48 10.02 3.12 14.42
CA ALA A 48 8.93 2.19 14.09
C ALA A 48 7.87 2.08 15.20
N ARG A 49 8.26 2.29 16.46
CA ARG A 49 7.36 2.35 17.62
C ARG A 49 6.78 3.74 17.88
N ALA A 50 7.28 4.79 17.21
CA ALA A 50 6.77 6.12 17.40
C ALA A 50 5.30 6.16 16.94
N GLU A 51 4.45 6.75 17.77
CA GLU A 51 3.05 6.92 17.43
C GLU A 51 2.97 7.85 16.21
N PRO A 52 2.24 7.48 15.14
CA PRO A 52 2.12 8.32 13.96
C PRO A 52 1.54 9.69 14.34
N THR A 53 2.19 10.73 13.84
CA THR A 53 1.78 12.12 13.98
C THR A 53 0.38 12.33 13.41
N VAL A 54 -0.30 13.40 13.85
CA VAL A 54 -1.63 13.76 13.33
C VAL A 54 -1.61 13.93 11.81
N GLU A 55 -0.53 14.52 11.26
CA GLU A 55 -0.41 14.74 9.82
C GLU A 55 -0.17 13.44 9.04
N GLU A 56 0.59 12.49 9.59
CA GLU A 56 0.75 11.16 8.98
C GLU A 56 -0.57 10.38 8.98
N ARG A 57 -1.34 10.46 10.07
CA ARG A 57 -2.68 9.84 10.14
C ARG A 57 -3.62 10.44 9.11
N ARG A 58 -3.63 11.77 8.99
CA ARG A 58 -4.41 12.49 7.97
C ARG A 58 -3.99 12.09 6.56
N THR A 59 -2.70 12.02 6.27
CA THR A 59 -2.16 11.59 4.97
C THR A 59 -2.57 10.16 4.65
N ARG A 60 -2.48 9.23 5.62
CA ARG A 60 -2.95 7.85 5.46
C ARG A 60 -4.46 7.79 5.22
N ALA A 61 -5.26 8.52 5.99
CA ALA A 61 -6.72 8.56 5.83
C ALA A 61 -7.12 9.06 4.43
N ARG A 62 -6.48 10.12 3.93
CA ARG A 62 -6.69 10.65 2.56
C ARG A 62 -6.37 9.62 1.48
N ARG A 63 -5.25 8.90 1.62
CA ARG A 63 -4.88 7.84 0.67
C ARG A 63 -5.90 6.69 0.69
N LEU A 64 -6.35 6.28 1.86
CA LEU A 64 -7.38 5.23 2.00
C LEU A 64 -8.72 5.66 1.38
N ALA A 65 -9.17 6.89 1.66
CA ALA A 65 -10.38 7.45 1.07
C ALA A 65 -10.32 7.47 -0.47
N LEU A 66 -9.18 7.89 -1.03
CA LEU A 66 -8.97 7.88 -2.48
C LEU A 66 -9.02 6.45 -3.04
N SER A 67 -8.33 5.50 -2.42
CA SER A 67 -8.35 4.11 -2.89
C SER A 67 -9.74 3.46 -2.81
N LEU A 68 -10.58 3.83 -1.84
CA LEU A 68 -11.97 3.35 -1.77
C LEU A 68 -12.80 3.92 -2.93
N LEU A 69 -12.68 5.22 -3.22
CA LEU A 69 -13.37 5.84 -4.35
C LEU A 69 -12.89 5.29 -5.71
N GLU A 70 -11.60 4.97 -5.84
CA GLU A 70 -11.03 4.34 -7.04
C GLU A 70 -11.50 2.89 -7.23
N LEU A 71 -11.80 2.19 -6.13
CA LEU A 71 -12.38 0.85 -6.17
C LEU A 71 -13.88 0.86 -6.56
N GLY A 72 -14.49 2.04 -6.60
CA GLY A 72 -15.90 2.22 -6.97
C GLY A 72 -16.87 2.24 -5.79
N GLU A 73 -16.38 2.29 -4.55
CA GLU A 73 -17.22 2.46 -3.37
C GLU A 73 -17.94 3.81 -3.41
N THR A 74 -19.19 3.86 -2.94
CA THR A 74 -19.91 5.12 -2.81
C THR A 74 -19.30 5.97 -1.68
N PRO A 75 -19.48 7.31 -1.69
CA PRO A 75 -18.93 8.17 -0.64
C PRO A 75 -19.37 7.76 0.78
N ASP A 76 -20.63 7.37 0.95
CA ASP A 76 -21.18 6.97 2.24
C ASP A 76 -20.61 5.62 2.72
N GLU A 77 -20.47 4.65 1.80
CA GLU A 77 -19.84 3.35 2.10
C GLU A 77 -18.36 3.50 2.44
N ALA A 78 -17.65 4.37 1.71
CA ALA A 78 -16.25 4.66 1.96
C ALA A 78 -16.04 5.32 3.35
N GLU A 79 -16.90 6.26 3.75
CA GLU A 79 -16.83 6.89 5.08
C GLU A 79 -17.10 5.88 6.21
N LEU A 80 -18.14 5.04 6.06
CA LEU A 80 -18.42 3.94 6.99
C LEU A 80 -17.25 2.95 7.08
N GLN A 81 -16.60 2.65 5.95
CA GLN A 81 -15.44 1.76 5.92
C GLN A 81 -14.23 2.37 6.66
N LEU A 82 -14.00 3.69 6.55
CA LEU A 82 -12.97 4.38 7.32
C LEU A 82 -13.25 4.32 8.82
N HIS A 83 -14.51 4.49 9.24
CA HIS A 83 -14.89 4.31 10.65
C HIS A 83 -14.67 2.88 11.13
N ARG A 84 -15.00 1.88 10.31
CA ARG A 84 -14.76 0.46 10.61
C ARG A 84 -13.27 0.16 10.79
N TRP A 85 -12.40 0.86 10.06
CA TRP A 85 -10.94 0.82 10.23
C TRP A 85 -10.42 1.70 11.37
N LYS A 86 -11.29 2.20 12.24
CA LYS A 86 -10.97 3.00 13.43
C LYS A 86 -10.29 4.34 13.10
N VAL A 87 -10.52 4.89 11.91
CA VAL A 87 -10.16 6.28 11.61
C VAL A 87 -11.10 7.20 12.38
N HIS A 88 -10.54 8.19 13.09
CA HIS A 88 -11.33 9.15 13.86
C HIS A 88 -12.38 9.84 12.98
N PRO A 89 -13.64 10.02 13.42
CA PRO A 89 -14.70 10.50 12.54
C PRO A 89 -14.41 11.83 11.84
N ALA A 90 -13.84 12.80 12.54
CA ALA A 90 -13.43 14.06 11.94
C ALA A 90 -12.36 13.90 10.84
N LEU A 91 -11.42 12.96 10.99
CA LEU A 91 -10.40 12.68 9.97
C LEU A 91 -10.97 11.90 8.79
N ALA A 92 -11.95 11.01 9.01
CA ALA A 92 -12.64 10.31 7.95
C ALA A 92 -13.41 11.30 7.06
N HIS A 93 -14.17 12.20 7.68
CA HIS A 93 -14.89 13.26 6.99
C HIS A 93 -13.94 14.20 6.22
N GLU A 94 -12.84 14.65 6.84
CA GLU A 94 -11.81 15.47 6.18
C GLU A 94 -11.19 14.74 4.97
N ALA A 95 -10.87 13.45 5.13
CA ALA A 95 -10.26 12.64 4.08
C ALA A 95 -11.21 12.41 2.90
N MET A 96 -12.49 12.16 3.16
CA MET A 96 -13.51 11.97 2.12
C MET A 96 -13.71 13.25 1.32
N ARG A 97 -13.84 14.40 1.97
CA ARG A 97 -13.93 15.71 1.30
C ARG A 97 -12.72 16.01 0.42
N TRP A 98 -11.52 15.65 0.87
CA TRP A 98 -10.31 15.81 0.08
C TRP A 98 -10.30 14.87 -1.14
N ALA A 99 -10.69 13.61 -0.97
CA ALA A 99 -10.64 12.60 -2.01
C ALA A 99 -11.67 12.86 -3.12
N THR A 100 -12.88 13.30 -2.79
CA THR A 100 -13.89 13.69 -3.77
C THR A 100 -13.44 14.87 -4.60
N ALA A 101 -12.98 15.95 -3.95
CA ALA A 101 -12.43 17.12 -4.65
C ALA A 101 -11.30 16.73 -5.61
N ARG A 102 -10.38 15.85 -5.19
CA ARG A 102 -9.31 15.35 -6.05
C ARG A 102 -9.83 14.57 -7.27
N ARG A 103 -10.85 13.73 -7.10
CA ARG A 103 -11.43 12.96 -8.21
C ARG A 103 -12.14 13.87 -9.21
N ASP A 104 -12.83 14.90 -8.72
CA ASP A 104 -13.50 15.88 -9.56
C ASP A 104 -12.50 16.69 -10.39
N HIS A 105 -11.34 17.05 -9.81
CA HIS A 105 -10.23 17.66 -10.54
C HIS A 105 -9.70 16.75 -11.66
N VAL A 106 -9.42 15.47 -11.36
CA VAL A 106 -8.92 14.51 -12.36
C VAL A 106 -9.94 14.28 -13.48
N THR A 107 -11.23 14.20 -13.15
CA THR A 107 -12.31 14.04 -14.13
C THR A 107 -12.41 15.28 -15.04
N SER A 108 -12.26 16.47 -14.47
CA SER A 108 -12.28 17.73 -15.21
C SER A 108 -11.08 17.86 -16.16
N GLU A 109 -9.86 17.55 -15.69
CA GLU A 109 -8.66 17.53 -16.52
C GLU A 109 -8.75 16.49 -17.65
N GLY A 110 -9.25 15.29 -17.35
CA GLY A 110 -9.48 14.24 -18.34
C GLY A 110 -10.48 14.66 -19.42
N SER A 111 -11.55 15.37 -19.05
CA SER A 111 -12.55 15.89 -19.98
C SER A 111 -11.99 17.00 -20.91
N LEU A 112 -11.16 17.90 -20.36
CA LEU A 112 -10.50 18.96 -21.14
C LEU A 112 -9.48 18.38 -22.13
N LEU A 113 -8.71 17.37 -21.72
CA LEU A 113 -7.76 16.67 -22.59
C LEU A 113 -8.47 15.78 -23.65
N ALA A 114 -9.59 15.14 -23.30
CA ALA A 114 -10.41 14.38 -24.25
C ALA A 114 -11.03 15.30 -25.32
N SER A 115 -11.42 16.53 -24.96
CA SER A 115 -11.96 17.51 -25.91
C SER A 115 -10.88 18.07 -26.86
N GLY A 116 -9.60 18.08 -26.45
CA GLY A 116 -8.47 18.57 -27.25
C GLY A 116 -7.76 17.52 -28.13
N SER A 117 -8.10 16.23 -27.98
CA SER A 117 -7.34 15.12 -28.59
C SER A 117 -8.03 14.45 -29.80
N ALA A 118 -8.93 15.16 -30.48
CA ALA A 118 -9.56 14.66 -31.72
C ALA A 118 -8.61 14.56 -32.94
N THR A 119 -7.30 14.84 -32.80
CA THR A 119 -6.31 14.58 -33.88
C THR A 119 -4.94 14.15 -33.34
N ALA A 120 -4.79 12.91 -32.90
CA ALA A 120 -3.47 12.26 -32.85
C ALA A 120 -3.60 10.73 -32.83
N THR A 121 -3.37 10.12 -33.99
CA THR A 121 -3.11 8.68 -34.13
C THR A 121 -1.80 8.32 -33.41
N PRO A 122 -1.78 7.43 -32.40
CA PRO A 122 -0.55 6.93 -31.84
C PRO A 122 -0.16 5.59 -32.47
N ALA A 123 1.02 5.56 -33.09
CA ALA A 123 1.70 4.34 -33.50
C ALA A 123 2.32 3.63 -32.28
N ALA A 124 2.34 2.31 -32.36
CA ALA A 124 2.63 1.35 -31.30
C ALA A 124 4.03 1.46 -30.66
N GLY A 125 4.08 1.24 -29.35
CA GLY A 125 5.28 1.00 -28.56
C GLY A 125 4.94 0.27 -27.26
N THR A 126 4.85 -1.06 -27.31
CA THR A 126 4.51 -1.92 -26.17
C THR A 126 5.70 -2.01 -25.21
N LEU A 127 5.61 -1.36 -24.05
CA LEU A 127 6.44 -1.70 -22.88
C LEU A 127 5.65 -2.71 -22.04
N ALA A 128 6.20 -3.92 -21.93
CA ALA A 128 5.63 -5.01 -21.14
C ALA A 128 5.68 -4.67 -19.64
N THR A 129 4.50 -4.44 -19.06
CA THR A 129 4.32 -4.25 -17.62
C THR A 129 4.37 -5.61 -16.93
N ALA A 130 5.31 -5.80 -16.00
CA ALA A 130 5.34 -7.00 -15.15
C ALA A 130 4.13 -7.00 -14.20
N THR A 131 3.19 -7.91 -14.44
CA THR A 131 1.98 -8.07 -13.61
C THR A 131 2.34 -8.76 -12.29
N LEU A 132 2.19 -8.03 -11.19
CA LEU A 132 2.25 -8.60 -9.85
C LEU A 132 0.95 -9.38 -9.57
N VAL A 133 0.97 -10.69 -9.77
CA VAL A 133 -0.15 -11.57 -9.38
C VAL A 133 -0.11 -11.78 -7.87
N ARG A 134 -1.12 -11.25 -7.16
CA ARG A 134 -1.28 -11.43 -5.71
C ARG A 134 -1.96 -12.80 -5.47
N PRO A 135 -1.37 -13.74 -4.72
CA PRO A 135 -2.05 -14.99 -4.42
C PRO A 135 -3.26 -14.71 -3.52
N THR A 136 -4.42 -15.22 -3.94
CA THR A 136 -5.64 -15.24 -3.13
C THR A 136 -5.41 -16.13 -1.90
N ARG A 137 -5.86 -15.65 -0.74
CA ARG A 137 -5.76 -16.40 0.52
C ARG A 137 -6.76 -17.55 0.48
N ALA A 138 -6.28 -18.78 0.31
CA ALA A 138 -7.11 -19.97 0.46
C ALA A 138 -7.77 -19.99 1.85
N ALA A 139 -9.08 -20.17 1.87
CA ALA A 139 -9.87 -20.36 3.07
C ALA A 139 -9.52 -21.70 3.74
N PRO A 140 -9.50 -21.79 5.09
CA PRO A 140 -9.33 -23.07 5.76
C PRO A 140 -10.59 -23.95 5.55
N PRO A 141 -10.44 -25.28 5.40
CA PRO A 141 -11.58 -26.19 5.48
C PRO A 141 -12.15 -26.15 6.90
N GLY A 142 -13.42 -25.81 7.02
CA GLY A 142 -14.16 -25.98 8.27
C GLY A 142 -14.42 -27.47 8.48
N ASP A 143 -13.90 -28.00 9.58
CA ASP A 143 -14.25 -29.33 10.08
C ASP A 143 -15.75 -29.36 10.39
N ALA A 144 -16.44 -30.31 9.77
CA ALA A 144 -17.77 -30.75 10.16
C ALA A 144 -17.62 -31.70 11.35
N ALA A 145 -18.29 -31.38 12.45
CA ALA A 145 -18.66 -32.31 13.52
C ALA A 145 -20.11 -31.99 13.93
#